data_AF-A0A0P7W5Q4-F1
#
_entry.id   AF-A0A0P7W5Q4-F1
#
_cell.length_a   1.000
_cell.length_b   1.000
_cell.length_c   1.000
_cell.angle_alpha   90.00
_cell.angle_beta   90.00
_cell.angle_gamma   90.00
#
_symmetry.space_group_name_H-M   'P 1'
#
loop_
_entity.id
_entity.type
_entity.pdbx_description
1 polymer ?
#
loop_
_entity_poly.entity_id
_entity_poly.type
_entity_poly.pdbx_seq_one_letter_code
_entity_poly.pdbx_strand_id
1 'polypeptide(L)'
;MNLFGVAVGRSYSCTNVSVYMGQGFHLDVTHVRMQAFNFTNGKFGEVLTCPLDQTNYNVAIAVGIVLLVLIIIVVLAYFIGKRKKMDGYQSL
;
A
#
# COMPACT_ATOMS: atom_id res chain seq x y z
N MET A 1 -20.28 -5.52 17.05
CA MET A 1 -19.89 -5.75 15.64
C MET A 1 -20.17 -4.47 14.89
N ASN A 2 -19.14 -3.70 14.52
CA ASN A 2 -19.31 -2.44 13.79
C ASN A 2 -18.94 -2.68 12.33
N LEU A 3 -19.92 -3.11 11.54
CA LEU A 3 -19.77 -3.29 10.10
C LEU A 3 -20.14 -1.97 9.40
N PHE A 4 -19.28 -1.44 8.54
CA PHE A 4 -19.52 -0.20 7.77
C PHE A 4 -19.78 1.07 8.62
N GLY A 5 -19.15 1.17 9.79
CA GLY A 5 -19.31 2.32 10.68
C GLY A 5 -18.69 3.59 10.12
N VAL A 6 -19.51 4.64 9.96
CA VAL A 6 -19.08 5.97 9.53
C VAL A 6 -19.88 7.06 10.27
N ALA A 7 -19.28 8.24 10.47
CA ALA A 7 -19.97 9.38 11.08
C ALA A 7 -21.13 9.87 10.19
N VAL A 8 -22.19 10.41 10.81
CA VAL A 8 -23.34 10.98 10.08
C VAL A 8 -22.88 12.09 9.14
N GLY A 9 -23.36 12.08 7.90
CA GLY A 9 -22.98 13.04 6.86
C GLY A 9 -21.75 12.64 6.04
N ARG A 10 -21.12 11.49 6.33
CA ARG A 10 -20.05 10.90 5.53
C ARG A 10 -20.50 9.65 4.79
N SER A 11 -19.81 9.34 3.70
CA SER A 11 -19.99 8.12 2.92
C SER A 11 -18.90 7.10 3.21
N TYR A 12 -19.26 5.84 3.29
CA TYR A 12 -18.33 4.73 3.39
C TYR A 12 -18.04 4.19 1.98
N SER A 13 -16.77 3.94 1.65
CA SER A 13 -16.35 3.37 0.37
C SER A 13 -15.37 2.22 0.57
N CYS A 14 -15.56 1.13 -0.17
CA CYS A 14 -14.66 -0.03 -0.12
C CYS A 14 -14.68 -0.79 -1.44
N THR A 15 -13.50 -1.10 -1.98
CA THR A 15 -13.37 -1.83 -3.26
C THR A 15 -13.70 -3.31 -3.11
N ASN A 16 -13.31 -3.93 -2.00
CA ASN A 16 -13.58 -5.34 -1.74
C ASN A 16 -13.75 -5.57 -0.22
N VAL A 17 -14.88 -6.14 0.18
CA VAL A 17 -15.16 -6.53 1.56
C VAL A 17 -15.93 -7.84 1.60
N SER A 18 -15.43 -8.79 2.39
CA SER A 18 -16.12 -10.04 2.68
C SER A 18 -16.70 -10.02 4.09
N VAL A 19 -17.98 -10.33 4.21
CA VAL A 19 -18.72 -10.31 5.48
C VAL A 19 -19.15 -11.73 5.81
N TYR A 20 -18.69 -12.27 6.93
CA TYR A 20 -19.14 -13.57 7.40
C TYR A 20 -20.55 -13.47 7.99
N MET A 21 -21.51 -14.18 7.42
CA MET A 21 -22.90 -14.19 7.90
C MET A 21 -23.24 -15.41 8.76
N GLY A 22 -22.31 -16.35 8.92
CA GLY A 22 -22.52 -17.59 9.65
C GLY A 22 -22.66 -18.82 8.74
N GLN A 23 -22.58 -20.01 9.33
CA GLN A 23 -22.72 -21.31 8.64
C GLN A 23 -21.82 -21.50 7.41
N GLY A 24 -20.62 -20.90 7.41
CA GLY A 24 -19.72 -20.95 6.25
C GLY A 24 -20.14 -20.04 5.09
N PHE A 25 -21.17 -19.22 5.25
CA PHE A 25 -21.62 -18.26 4.25
C PHE A 25 -20.89 -16.92 4.40
N HIS A 26 -20.31 -16.45 3.30
CA HIS A 26 -19.68 -15.16 3.18
C HIS A 26 -20.40 -14.33 2.12
N LEU A 27 -20.69 -13.08 2.44
CA LEU A 27 -21.16 -12.10 1.46
C LEU A 27 -19.96 -11.26 1.01
N ASP A 28 -19.58 -11.43 -0.25
CA ASP A 28 -18.57 -10.59 -0.89
C ASP A 28 -19.24 -9.39 -1.54
N VAL A 29 -18.84 -8.20 -1.11
CA VAL A 29 -19.33 -6.93 -1.63
C VAL A 29 -18.16 -6.21 -2.28
N THR A 30 -18.28 -5.91 -3.58
CA THR A 30 -17.26 -5.20 -4.35
C THR A 30 -17.76 -3.82 -4.76
N HIS A 31 -16.85 -2.86 -4.84
CA HIS A 31 -17.10 -1.46 -5.23
C HIS A 31 -18.29 -0.82 -4.50
N VAL A 32 -18.36 -1.01 -3.19
CA VAL A 32 -19.47 -0.49 -2.39
C VAL A 32 -19.21 0.95 -2.00
N ARG A 33 -20.21 1.81 -2.25
CA ARG A 33 -20.27 3.16 -1.71
C ARG A 33 -21.66 3.38 -1.11
N MET A 34 -21.71 3.64 0.19
CA MET A 34 -22.97 3.78 0.92
C MET A 34 -22.91 4.93 1.92
N GLN A 35 -24.05 5.58 2.14
CA GLN A 35 -24.24 6.61 3.14
C GLN A 35 -25.66 6.48 3.68
N ALA A 36 -25.85 6.76 4.96
CA ALA A 36 -27.16 6.73 5.60
C ALA A 36 -27.49 8.09 6.22
N PHE A 37 -28.80 8.35 6.35
CA PHE A 37 -29.40 9.50 7.03
C PHE A 37 -29.19 10.86 6.35
N ASN A 38 -28.01 11.45 6.48
CA ASN A 38 -27.77 12.85 6.11
C ASN A 38 -27.16 12.93 4.70
N PHE A 39 -27.94 13.38 3.72
CA PHE A 39 -27.46 13.65 2.36
C PHE A 39 -27.58 15.14 2.05
N THR A 40 -26.48 15.77 1.66
CA THR A 40 -26.49 17.17 1.23
C THR A 40 -26.76 17.23 -0.26
N ASN A 41 -27.90 17.82 -0.66
CA ASN A 41 -28.30 17.96 -2.07
C ASN A 41 -28.36 16.63 -2.85
N GLY A 42 -28.71 15.53 -2.18
CA GLY A 42 -28.75 14.20 -2.79
C GLY A 42 -27.39 13.65 -3.20
N LYS A 43 -26.29 14.25 -2.74
CA LYS A 43 -24.92 13.82 -3.02
C LYS A 43 -24.33 13.10 -1.80
N PHE A 44 -23.41 12.20 -2.09
CA PHE A 44 -22.57 11.61 -1.05
C PHE A 44 -21.68 12.68 -0.42
N GLY A 45 -21.57 12.64 0.90
CA GLY A 45 -20.63 13.44 1.67
C GLY A 45 -19.21 12.90 1.58
N GLU A 46 -18.34 13.39 2.46
CA GLU A 46 -16.93 13.02 2.54
C GLU A 46 -16.77 11.49 2.59
N VAL A 47 -15.87 10.96 1.77
CA VAL A 47 -15.67 9.51 1.65
C VAL A 47 -14.65 9.01 2.67
N LEU A 48 -15.04 8.02 3.47
CA LEU A 48 -14.19 7.26 4.36
C LEU A 48 -13.92 5.89 3.75
N THR A 49 -12.66 5.65 3.39
CA THR A 49 -12.23 4.40 2.77
C THR A 49 -11.96 3.32 3.83
N CYS A 50 -12.34 2.09 3.54
CA CYS A 50 -12.11 0.96 4.42
C CYS A 50 -10.62 0.58 4.55
N PRO A 51 -10.17 0.00 5.68
CA PRO A 51 -8.79 -0.44 5.84
C PRO A 51 -8.35 -1.52 4.83
N LEU A 52 -9.28 -2.37 4.37
CA LEU A 52 -9.00 -3.42 3.39
C LEU A 52 -8.59 -2.85 2.02
N ASP A 53 -9.06 -1.65 1.68
CA ASP A 53 -8.73 -0.98 0.43
C ASP A 53 -7.43 -0.16 0.53
N GLN A 54 -6.83 -0.07 1.73
CA GLN A 54 -5.46 0.41 1.84
C GLN A 54 -4.53 -0.62 1.23
N THR A 55 -4.18 -0.39 -0.02
CA THR A 55 -3.20 -1.20 -0.74
C THR A 55 -1.90 -1.21 0.03
N ASN A 56 -1.56 -2.36 0.61
CA ASN A 56 -0.32 -2.55 1.36
C ASN A 56 0.86 -2.70 0.39
N TYR A 57 1.22 -1.61 -0.29
CA TYR A 57 2.42 -1.52 -1.13
C TYR A 57 3.73 -1.57 -0.31
N ASN A 58 3.62 -1.65 1.02
CA ASN A 58 4.73 -1.69 1.97
C ASN A 58 5.74 -2.79 1.63
N VAL A 59 5.28 -3.97 1.20
CA VAL A 59 6.16 -5.09 0.81
C VAL A 59 6.96 -4.72 -0.44
N ALA A 60 6.30 -4.19 -1.46
CA ALA A 60 6.96 -3.77 -2.70
C ALA A 60 7.98 -2.64 -2.46
N ILE A 61 7.64 -1.67 -1.60
CA ILE A 61 8.56 -0.59 -1.22
C ILE A 61 9.77 -1.14 -0.46
N ALA A 62 9.56 -2.03 0.51
CA ALA A 62 10.65 -2.62 1.29
C ALA A 62 11.65 -3.35 0.39
N VAL A 63 11.16 -4.15 -0.57
CA VAL A 63 12.00 -4.84 -1.56
C VAL A 63 12.79 -3.84 -2.42
N GLY A 64 12.15 -2.74 -2.86
CA GLY A 64 12.81 -1.69 -3.63
C GLY A 64 13.98 -1.02 -2.88
N ILE A 65 13.79 -0.73 -1.59
CA ILE A 65 14.84 -0.11 -0.76
C ILE A 65 16.04 -1.04 -0.61
N VAL A 66 15.81 -2.32 -0.31
CA VAL A 66 16.89 -3.31 -0.14
C VAL A 66 17.72 -3.45 -1.42
N LEU A 67 17.07 -3.53 -2.58
CA LEU A 67 17.75 -3.63 -3.87
C LEU A 67 18.60 -2.37 -4.16
N LEU A 68 18.07 -1.18 -3.90
CA LEU A 68 18.83 0.07 -4.08
C LEU A 68 20.09 0.13 -3.21
N VAL A 69 19.96 -0.23 -1.92
CA VAL A 69 21.10 -0.25 -0.99
C VAL A 69 22.17 -1.23 -1.45
N LEU A 70 21.79 -2.44 -1.87
CA LEU A 70 22.74 -3.43 -2.38
C LEU A 70 23.49 -2.95 -3.62
N ILE A 71 22.80 -2.31 -4.57
CA ILE A 71 23.42 -1.74 -5.77
C ILE A 71 24.46 -0.68 -5.39
N ILE A 72 24.14 0.22 -4.47
CA ILE A 72 25.06 1.26 -4.01
C ILE A 72 26.33 0.64 -3.40
N ILE A 73 26.18 -0.38 -2.54
CA ILE A 73 27.32 -1.08 -1.91
C ILE A 73 28.22 -1.71 -2.99
N VAL A 74 27.64 -2.41 -3.96
CA VAL A 74 28.39 -3.05 -5.06
C VAL A 74 29.14 -2.01 -5.89
N VAL A 75 28.48 -0.89 -6.21
CA VAL A 75 29.09 0.21 -6.96
C VAL A 75 30.27 0.81 -6.19
N LEU A 76 30.11 1.10 -4.90
CA LEU A 76 31.19 1.62 -4.06
C LEU A 76 32.38 0.64 -3.99
N ALA A 77 32.12 -0.64 -3.78
CA ALA A 77 33.16 -1.68 -3.76
C ALA A 77 33.89 -1.77 -5.11
N TYR A 78 33.17 -1.69 -6.23
CA TYR A 78 33.75 -1.68 -7.57
C TYR A 78 34.63 -0.45 -7.80
N PHE A 79 34.18 0.74 -7.41
CA PHE A 79 34.97 1.97 -7.55
C PHE A 79 36.26 1.90 -6.73
N ILE A 80 36.22 1.40 -5.49
CA ILE A 80 37.42 1.23 -4.65
C ILE A 80 38.36 0.17 -5.24
N GLY A 81 37.83 -0.97 -5.68
CA GLY A 81 38.62 -2.03 -6.32
C GLY A 81 39.26 -1.59 -7.62
N LYS A 82 38.55 -0.83 -8.45
CA LYS A 82 39.06 -0.24 -9.68
C LYS A 82 40.17 0.79 -9.40
N ARG A 83 40.00 1.66 -8.39
CA ARG A 83 41.04 2.61 -7.95
C ARG A 83 42.33 1.88 -7.55
N LYS A 84 42.23 0.81 -6.74
CA LYS A 84 43.40 0.01 -6.34
C LYS A 84 44.10 -0.71 -7.50
N LYS A 85 43.36 -1.13 -8.55
CA LYS A 85 43.97 -1.72 -9.75
C LYS A 85 44.71 -0.70 -10.62
N MET A 86 44.38 0.60 -10.55
CA MET A 86 45.08 1.63 -11.31
C MET A 86 46.42 2.03 -10.68
N ASP A 87 46.58 1.89 -9.35
CA ASP A 87 47.85 2.15 -8.64
C ASP A 87 48.82 0.95 -8.63
N GLY A 88 48.41 -0.22 -9.14
CA GLY A 88 49.23 -1.45 -9.16
C GLY A 88 50.07 -1.66 -10.43
N TYR A 89 49.95 -0.80 -11.44
CA TYR A 89 50.76 -0.86 -12.65
C TYR A 89 51.88 0.17 -12.60
N GLN A 90 52.71 0.10 -11.55
CA GLN A 90 54.05 0.66 -11.64
C GLN A 90 54.89 -0.34 -12.45
N SER A 91 54.76 -0.25 -13.76
CA SER A 91 55.63 -0.95 -14.72
C SER A 91 57.05 -0.43 -14.52
N LEU A 92 57.90 -1.29 -13.96
CA LEU A 92 59.35 -1.15 -14.00
C LEU A 92 59.87 -1.62 -15.35
#